data_AF-A0A1E5GUI0-F1
#
_entry.id   AF-A0A1E5GUI0-F1
#
_cell.length_a   1.000
_cell.length_b   1.000
_cell.length_c   1.000
_cell.angle_alpha   90.00
_cell.angle_beta   90.00
_cell.angle_gamma   90.00
#
_symmetry.space_group_name_H-M   'P 1'
#
loop_
_entity.id
_entity.type
_entity.pdbx_description
1 polymer ?
#
loop_
_entity_poly.entity_id
_entity_poly.type
_entity_poly.pdbx_seq_one_letter_code
_entity_poly.pdbx_strand_id
1 'polypeptide(L)'
;MKKLLLGIIICCSFSLGGAIAFANESDNPTTQSTTKDDMDVTLGEIESTLMDHLKQRGLNYSLHSEELSNYLYDQLVNRSDKELEKLESYENILAYASEYIYRETLPNDSRDHSVEDIDSVSDLTLNDIKDIVDEENLETEQLAIESHKNIQPTPRAMFTNNHVANYARTFAFRYNPAYANYDSRGGDCTNFASQALRAGGAKDGVTGYPTYINWSSKRSNLGLADSAAWINANSFRQYWQVKGRSVTRHTSKSAVSNTAKLGDILNYANKKTGRSWHNAIVTEKKGGTLYVSQHSSNRNNDNWNNIPINFGTDYVYVIRAL
;
A
#
# COMPACT_ATOMS: atom_id res chain seq x y z
N MET A 1 13.93 -27.27 12.28
CA MET A 1 14.35 -27.16 13.70
C MET A 1 14.80 -25.72 13.95
N LYS A 2 14.39 -25.15 15.08
CA LYS A 2 14.51 -23.75 15.55
C LYS A 2 13.49 -22.76 14.96
N LYS A 3 12.27 -22.81 15.53
CA LYS A 3 11.36 -21.68 15.63
C LYS A 3 12.01 -20.62 16.53
N LEU A 4 12.07 -19.36 16.10
CA LEU A 4 12.35 -18.23 16.97
C LEU A 4 11.06 -17.40 17.08
N LEU A 5 10.21 -17.76 18.04
CA LEU A 5 9.12 -16.86 18.47
C LEU A 5 9.76 -15.72 19.27
N LEU A 6 9.69 -14.50 18.75
CA LEU A 6 10.01 -13.30 19.52
C LEU A 6 8.72 -12.79 20.19
N GLY A 7 8.30 -13.47 21.25
CA GLY A 7 7.24 -12.98 22.13
C GLY A 7 7.80 -11.91 23.07
N ILE A 8 7.46 -10.64 22.83
CA ILE A 8 7.66 -9.58 23.81
C ILE A 8 6.46 -9.60 24.76
N ILE A 9 6.68 -10.14 25.95
CA ILE A 9 5.74 -10.10 27.07
C ILE A 9 5.73 -8.65 27.60
N ILE A 10 4.69 -7.89 27.28
CA ILE A 10 4.35 -6.67 28.01
C ILE A 10 3.34 -7.05 29.09
N CYS A 11 3.87 -7.27 30.29
CA CYS A 11 3.09 -7.46 31.50
C CYS A 11 2.58 -6.09 31.99
N CYS A 12 1.36 -5.71 31.59
CA CYS A 12 0.65 -4.58 32.18
C CYS A 12 -0.62 -5.08 32.88
N SER A 13 -0.48 -5.33 34.18
CA SER A 13 -1.60 -5.50 35.09
C SER A 13 -2.34 -4.17 35.27
N PHE A 14 -3.54 -4.05 34.71
CA PHE A 14 -4.56 -3.13 35.22
C PHE A 14 -5.93 -3.80 35.17
N SER A 15 -6.43 -4.10 36.36
CA SER A 15 -7.84 -4.36 36.64
C SER A 15 -8.64 -3.07 36.43
N LEU A 16 -9.68 -3.10 35.60
CA LEU A 16 -10.96 -2.42 35.89
C LEU A 16 -12.06 -3.06 35.04
N GLY A 17 -13.11 -3.51 35.73
CA GLY A 17 -14.23 -4.23 35.13
C GLY A 17 -15.15 -3.35 34.27
N GLY A 18 -15.73 -3.99 33.27
CA GLY A 18 -16.81 -3.47 32.44
C GLY A 18 -17.25 -4.58 31.50
N ALA A 19 -18.25 -5.35 31.90
CA ALA A 19 -18.79 -6.45 31.12
C ALA A 19 -19.41 -5.92 29.82
N ILE A 20 -18.91 -6.39 28.67
CA ILE A 20 -19.61 -6.32 27.40
C ILE A 20 -19.88 -7.76 26.99
N ALA A 21 -21.16 -8.11 26.92
CA ALA A 21 -21.63 -9.43 26.53
C ALA A 21 -21.37 -9.65 25.04
N PHE A 22 -20.56 -10.65 24.72
CA PHE A 22 -20.54 -11.25 23.38
C PHE A 22 -21.56 -12.38 23.37
N ALA A 23 -22.53 -12.29 22.45
CA ALA A 23 -23.46 -13.38 22.18
C ALA A 23 -22.67 -14.52 21.53
N ASN A 24 -22.62 -15.67 22.21
CA ASN A 24 -22.13 -16.92 21.64
C ASN A 24 -23.23 -17.49 20.74
N GLU A 25 -22.97 -17.53 19.44
CA GLU A 25 -23.72 -18.37 18.50
C GLU A 25 -23.04 -19.74 18.50
N SER A 26 -23.80 -20.77 18.81
CA SER A 26 -23.34 -22.15 18.97
C SER A 26 -23.32 -22.87 17.62
N ASP A 27 -22.14 -23.12 17.07
CA ASP A 27 -22.02 -23.95 15.86
C ASP A 27 -21.94 -25.45 16.21
N ASN A 28 -22.85 -26.20 15.58
CA ASN A 28 -22.97 -27.64 15.60
C ASN A 28 -22.04 -28.23 14.51
N PRO A 29 -21.20 -29.25 14.78
CA PRO A 29 -20.13 -29.64 13.87
C PRO A 29 -20.68 -30.46 12.72
N THR A 30 -20.58 -29.95 11.49
CA THR A 30 -20.89 -30.74 10.30
C THR A 30 -19.78 -30.61 9.26
N THR A 31 -19.18 -31.77 8.96
CA THR A 31 -18.44 -32.13 7.74
C THR A 31 -17.16 -31.33 7.39
N GLN A 32 -16.01 -31.99 7.57
CA GLN A 32 -14.73 -31.61 6.96
C GLN A 32 -14.87 -31.57 5.43
N SER A 33 -14.83 -30.36 4.86
CA SER A 33 -14.52 -30.15 3.44
C SER A 33 -13.01 -30.28 3.28
N THR A 34 -12.55 -31.19 2.41
CA THR A 34 -11.12 -31.34 2.06
C THR A 34 -10.65 -30.32 1.01
N THR A 35 -11.32 -29.17 0.93
CA THR A 35 -10.85 -28.02 0.15
C THR A 35 -10.06 -27.11 1.06
N LYS A 36 -8.77 -26.91 0.78
CA LYS A 36 -7.95 -25.87 1.43
C LYS A 36 -8.70 -24.53 1.35
N ASP A 37 -8.78 -23.78 2.44
CA ASP A 37 -9.38 -22.45 2.43
C ASP A 37 -8.67 -21.60 1.35
N ASP A 38 -9.41 -20.76 0.63
CA ASP A 38 -8.89 -19.86 -0.40
C ASP A 38 -7.80 -18.91 0.16
N MET A 39 -7.79 -18.67 1.47
CA MET A 39 -6.76 -17.90 2.17
C MET A 39 -5.60 -18.74 2.73
N ASP A 40 -5.71 -20.07 2.79
CA ASP A 40 -4.68 -20.96 3.34
C ASP A 40 -3.59 -21.33 2.32
N VAL A 41 -3.71 -20.87 1.07
CA VAL A 41 -2.70 -21.07 0.00
C VAL A 41 -1.43 -20.26 0.28
N THR A 42 -0.25 -20.86 0.05
CA THR A 42 1.04 -20.17 0.27
C THR A 42 1.39 -19.24 -0.88
N LEU A 43 2.21 -18.21 -0.61
CA LEU A 43 2.74 -17.34 -1.65
C LEU A 43 3.52 -18.13 -2.71
N GLY A 44 4.28 -19.15 -2.31
CA GLY A 44 5.01 -20.03 -3.24
C GLY A 44 4.09 -20.88 -4.12
N GLU A 45 2.95 -21.35 -3.61
CA GLU A 45 1.94 -22.06 -4.42
C GLU A 45 1.30 -21.12 -5.47
N ILE A 46 1.00 -19.88 -5.08
CA ILE A 46 0.47 -18.86 -6.00
C ILE A 46 1.51 -18.49 -7.05
N GLU A 47 2.75 -18.25 -6.64
CA GLU A 47 3.87 -17.94 -7.51
C GLU A 47 4.07 -19.05 -8.55
N SER A 48 4.14 -20.31 -8.11
CA SER A 48 4.26 -21.46 -9.01
C SER A 48 3.14 -21.48 -10.06
N THR A 49 1.89 -21.25 -9.63
CA THR A 49 0.73 -21.16 -10.53
C THR A 49 0.88 -20.04 -11.55
N LEU A 50 1.32 -18.86 -11.12
CA LEU A 50 1.57 -17.71 -11.99
C LEU A 50 2.69 -18.00 -12.98
N MET A 51 3.84 -18.49 -12.51
CA MET A 51 5.03 -18.72 -13.33
C MET A 51 4.77 -19.83 -14.37
N ASP A 52 4.02 -20.87 -14.01
CA ASP A 52 3.57 -21.90 -14.94
C ASP A 52 2.65 -21.32 -16.02
N HIS A 53 1.69 -20.46 -15.65
CA HIS A 53 0.84 -19.77 -16.63
C HIS A 53 1.66 -18.94 -17.60
N LEU A 54 2.58 -18.11 -17.08
CA LEU A 54 3.45 -17.26 -17.89
C LEU A 54 4.29 -18.09 -18.87
N LYS A 55 4.90 -19.18 -18.39
CA LYS A 55 5.70 -20.10 -19.21
C LYS A 55 4.88 -20.76 -20.32
N GLN A 56 3.65 -21.20 -20.03
CA GLN A 56 2.75 -21.78 -21.04
C GLN A 56 2.38 -20.78 -22.14
N ARG A 57 2.40 -19.48 -21.82
CA ARG A 57 2.17 -18.38 -22.76
C ARG A 57 3.44 -17.93 -23.49
N GLY A 58 4.59 -18.55 -23.22
CA GLY A 58 5.89 -18.19 -23.78
C GLY A 58 6.51 -16.94 -23.15
N LEU A 59 6.00 -16.50 -21.98
CA LEU A 59 6.55 -15.39 -21.20
C LEU A 59 7.55 -15.95 -20.18
N ASN A 60 8.84 -15.83 -20.49
CA ASN A 60 9.92 -16.37 -19.66
C ASN A 60 10.47 -15.30 -18.70
N TYR A 61 9.64 -14.84 -17.78
CA TYR A 61 10.07 -13.92 -16.73
C TYR A 61 10.79 -14.66 -15.61
N SER A 62 11.64 -13.94 -14.88
CA SER A 62 12.31 -14.43 -13.68
C SER A 62 11.77 -13.70 -12.45
N LEU A 63 11.84 -14.34 -11.29
CA LEU A 63 11.61 -13.66 -10.02
C LEU A 63 12.59 -12.47 -9.87
N HIS A 64 12.14 -11.38 -9.26
CA HIS A 64 12.87 -10.11 -9.12
C HIS A 64 13.21 -9.40 -10.45
N SER A 65 12.67 -9.86 -11.58
CA SER A 65 12.87 -9.19 -12.86
C SER A 65 11.99 -7.94 -12.99
N GLU A 66 12.49 -6.96 -13.74
CA GLU A 66 11.73 -5.76 -14.12
C GLU A 66 10.49 -6.16 -14.94
N GLU A 67 10.62 -7.16 -15.80
CA GLU A 67 9.54 -7.69 -16.63
C GLU A 67 8.41 -8.28 -15.79
N LEU A 68 8.72 -9.09 -14.77
CA LEU A 68 7.71 -9.63 -13.85
C LEU A 68 7.06 -8.53 -13.03
N SER A 69 7.85 -7.59 -12.50
CA SER A 69 7.34 -6.47 -11.70
C SER A 69 6.37 -5.61 -12.51
N ASN A 70 6.75 -5.24 -13.74
CA ASN A 70 5.90 -4.49 -14.66
C ASN A 70 4.63 -5.27 -15.04
N TYR A 71 4.74 -6.57 -15.31
CA TYR A 71 3.60 -7.43 -15.62
C TYR A 71 2.60 -7.47 -14.46
N LEU A 72 3.06 -7.75 -13.24
CA LEU A 72 2.23 -7.82 -12.04
C LEU A 72 1.57 -6.48 -11.73
N TYR A 73 2.32 -5.40 -11.87
CA TYR A 73 1.81 -4.06 -11.66
C TYR A 73 0.72 -3.69 -12.68
N ASP A 74 0.94 -4.03 -13.96
CA ASP A 74 -0.06 -3.83 -15.01
C ASP A 74 -1.31 -4.69 -14.79
N GLN A 75 -1.18 -5.90 -14.23
CA GLN A 75 -2.34 -6.69 -13.80
C GLN A 75 -3.12 -5.99 -12.67
N LEU A 76 -2.44 -5.44 -11.67
CA LEU A 76 -3.09 -4.70 -10.58
C LEU A 76 -3.83 -3.45 -11.08
N VAL A 77 -3.20 -2.66 -11.96
CA VAL A 77 -3.76 -1.37 -12.41
C VAL A 77 -4.77 -1.53 -13.54
N ASN A 78 -4.48 -2.35 -14.55
CA ASN A 78 -5.19 -2.38 -15.82
C ASN A 78 -5.89 -3.71 -16.10
N ARG A 79 -5.55 -4.78 -15.37
CA ARG A 79 -6.05 -6.15 -15.61
C ARG A 79 -5.88 -6.53 -17.09
N SER A 80 -4.63 -6.51 -17.54
CA SER A 80 -4.30 -6.55 -18.97
C SER A 80 -4.26 -7.96 -19.55
N ASP A 81 -3.97 -9.00 -18.76
CA ASP A 81 -3.98 -10.39 -19.23
C ASP A 81 -5.34 -11.05 -18.96
N LYS A 82 -6.17 -11.05 -20.02
CA LYS A 82 -7.52 -11.63 -19.99
C LYS A 82 -7.55 -13.15 -19.89
N GLU A 83 -6.45 -13.85 -20.16
CA GLU A 83 -6.38 -15.29 -19.93
C GLU A 83 -6.00 -15.60 -18.48
N LEU A 84 -5.15 -14.78 -17.86
CA LEU A 84 -4.86 -14.87 -16.43
C LEU A 84 -6.13 -14.64 -15.60
N GLU A 85 -6.97 -13.68 -16.01
CA GLU A 85 -8.28 -13.38 -15.39
C GLU A 85 -9.24 -14.58 -15.33
N LYS A 86 -9.06 -15.60 -16.17
CA LYS A 86 -9.93 -16.77 -16.21
C LYS A 86 -9.54 -17.84 -15.19
N LEU A 87 -8.36 -17.73 -14.57
CA LEU A 87 -7.91 -18.67 -13.56
C LEU A 87 -8.74 -18.51 -12.28
N GLU A 88 -9.14 -19.62 -11.66
CA GLU A 88 -9.81 -19.59 -10.36
C GLU A 88 -8.94 -18.91 -9.29
N SER A 89 -7.61 -19.03 -9.42
CA SER A 89 -6.62 -18.41 -8.53
C SER A 89 -6.35 -16.93 -8.84
N TYR A 90 -7.05 -16.29 -9.78
CA TYR A 90 -6.70 -14.95 -10.23
C TYR A 90 -6.71 -13.90 -9.11
N GLU A 91 -7.67 -13.94 -8.19
CA GLU A 91 -7.68 -13.00 -7.05
C GLU A 91 -6.52 -13.26 -6.07
N ASN A 92 -6.09 -14.52 -5.91
CA ASN A 92 -4.91 -14.86 -5.11
C ASN A 92 -3.63 -14.37 -5.80
N ILE A 93 -3.57 -14.43 -7.14
CA ILE A 93 -2.48 -13.84 -7.92
C ILE A 93 -2.44 -12.32 -7.74
N LEU A 94 -3.58 -11.63 -7.70
CA LEU A 94 -3.61 -10.18 -7.40
C LEU A 94 -3.17 -9.87 -5.95
N ALA A 95 -3.49 -10.74 -4.99
CA ALA A 95 -3.02 -10.60 -3.62
C ALA A 95 -1.49 -10.80 -3.53
N TYR A 96 -0.97 -11.85 -4.17
CA TYR A 96 0.48 -12.08 -4.33
C TYR A 96 1.15 -10.90 -5.01
N ALA A 97 0.59 -10.39 -6.12
CA ALA A 97 1.14 -9.24 -6.84
C ALA A 97 1.28 -8.00 -5.94
N SER A 98 0.28 -7.75 -5.09
CA SER A 98 0.34 -6.62 -4.15
C SER A 98 1.44 -6.78 -3.11
N GLU A 99 1.69 -8.00 -2.63
CA GLU A 99 2.75 -8.31 -1.67
C GLU A 99 4.14 -8.30 -2.32
N TYR A 100 4.25 -8.86 -3.52
CA TYR A 100 5.46 -8.82 -4.34
C TYR A 100 5.91 -7.37 -4.57
N ILE A 101 5.02 -6.50 -5.07
CA ILE A 101 5.33 -5.08 -5.30
C ILE A 101 5.64 -4.34 -3.99
N TYR A 102 4.97 -4.68 -2.89
CA TYR A 102 5.31 -4.14 -1.59
C TYR A 102 6.77 -4.44 -1.22
N ARG A 103 7.23 -5.68 -1.37
CA ARG A 103 8.60 -6.09 -1.02
C ARG A 103 9.65 -5.52 -1.96
N GLU A 104 9.41 -5.57 -3.27
CA GLU A 104 10.35 -5.06 -4.29
C GLU A 104 10.60 -3.54 -4.19
N THR A 105 9.66 -2.78 -3.63
CA THR A 105 9.75 -1.32 -3.55
C THR A 105 10.33 -0.81 -2.24
N LEU A 106 10.70 -1.70 -1.32
CA LEU A 106 11.38 -1.30 -0.09
C LEU A 106 12.85 -0.91 -0.39
N PRO A 107 13.38 0.15 0.23
CA PRO A 107 14.78 0.51 0.03
C PRO A 107 15.74 -0.56 0.60
N ASN A 108 16.79 -0.90 -0.15
CA ASN A 108 17.83 -1.86 0.27
C ASN A 108 18.55 -1.51 1.59
N ASP A 109 18.54 -0.23 2.01
CA ASP A 109 19.14 0.27 3.27
C ASP A 109 18.05 0.64 4.29
N SER A 110 16.87 0.00 4.24
CA SER A 110 16.11 -0.11 5.48
C SER A 110 17.03 -0.85 6.46
N ARG A 111 17.65 -0.08 7.38
CA ARG A 111 18.41 -0.59 8.53
C ARG A 111 17.61 -1.54 9.44
N ASP A 112 16.36 -1.74 9.07
CA ASP A 112 15.51 -2.83 9.43
C ASP A 112 15.76 -4.02 8.48
N HIS A 113 16.72 -4.87 8.85
CA HIS A 113 16.98 -6.16 8.20
C HIS A 113 15.85 -7.19 8.38
N SER A 114 14.63 -6.77 8.76
CA SER A 114 13.51 -7.65 9.07
C SER A 114 12.52 -7.85 7.94
N VAL A 115 12.54 -7.01 6.89
CA VAL A 115 11.66 -7.25 5.75
C VAL A 115 12.33 -8.22 4.78
N GLU A 116 11.93 -9.46 4.95
CA GLU A 116 12.19 -10.60 4.08
C GLU A 116 11.78 -10.27 2.62
N ASP A 117 12.58 -10.70 1.64
CA ASP A 117 12.18 -10.66 0.23
C ASP A 117 11.03 -11.64 -0.04
N ILE A 118 10.49 -11.65 -1.27
CA ILE A 118 9.36 -12.56 -1.58
C ILE A 118 9.75 -14.04 -1.44
N ASP A 119 11.02 -14.38 -1.72
CA ASP A 119 11.55 -15.74 -1.56
C ASP A 119 11.44 -16.23 -0.12
N SER A 120 11.85 -15.39 0.83
CA SER A 120 11.91 -15.76 2.25
C SER A 120 10.54 -15.92 2.90
N VAL A 121 9.48 -15.36 2.31
CA VAL A 121 8.10 -15.55 2.75
C VAL A 121 7.27 -16.50 1.89
N SER A 122 7.91 -17.25 0.99
CA SER A 122 7.20 -18.19 0.09
C SER A 122 6.35 -19.24 0.82
N ASP A 123 6.72 -19.61 2.05
CA ASP A 123 5.99 -20.56 2.90
C ASP A 123 4.77 -19.93 3.61
N LEU A 124 4.65 -18.60 3.65
CA LEU A 124 3.53 -17.92 4.29
C LEU A 124 2.27 -18.02 3.43
N THR A 125 1.13 -18.21 4.11
CA THR A 125 -0.19 -18.19 3.47
C THR A 125 -0.70 -16.77 3.26
N LEU A 126 -1.73 -16.59 2.42
CA LEU A 126 -2.43 -15.30 2.35
C LEU A 126 -3.03 -14.90 3.69
N ASN A 127 -3.47 -15.86 4.51
CA ASN A 127 -3.94 -15.59 5.86
C ASN A 127 -2.81 -15.09 6.78
N ASP A 128 -1.62 -15.70 6.72
CA ASP A 128 -0.45 -15.23 7.48
C ASP A 128 -0.07 -13.79 7.08
N ILE A 129 -0.06 -13.49 5.77
CA ILE A 129 0.22 -12.13 5.28
C ILE A 129 -0.85 -11.15 5.75
N LYS A 130 -2.12 -11.56 5.73
CA LYS A 130 -3.22 -10.73 6.24
C LYS A 130 -3.04 -10.43 7.73
N ASP A 131 -2.70 -11.43 8.54
CA ASP A 131 -2.50 -11.27 9.98
C ASP A 131 -1.33 -10.31 10.27
N ILE A 132 -0.23 -10.43 9.52
CA ILE A 132 0.91 -9.48 9.59
C ILE A 132 0.46 -8.06 9.27
N VAL A 133 -0.27 -7.86 8.16
CA VAL A 133 -0.74 -6.53 7.76
C VAL A 133 -1.71 -5.94 8.78
N ASP A 134 -2.59 -6.76 9.36
CA ASP A 134 -3.53 -6.31 10.38
C ASP A 134 -2.81 -5.91 11.67
N GLU A 135 -1.78 -6.64 12.08
CA GLU A 135 -0.91 -6.27 13.20
C GLU A 135 -0.19 -4.94 12.94
N GLU A 136 0.46 -4.78 11.78
CA GLU A 136 1.11 -3.53 11.39
C GLU A 136 0.12 -2.33 11.39
N ASN A 137 -1.11 -2.55 10.93
CA ASN A 137 -2.16 -1.52 10.92
C ASN A 137 -2.62 -1.15 12.32
N LEU A 138 -2.76 -2.13 13.22
CA LEU A 138 -3.13 -1.91 14.61
C LEU A 138 -2.04 -1.11 15.33
N GLU A 139 -0.77 -1.46 15.14
CA GLU A 139 0.37 -0.70 15.68
C GLU A 139 0.36 0.74 15.15
N THR A 140 0.17 0.91 13.84
CA THR A 140 0.07 2.23 13.19
C THR A 140 -1.04 3.09 13.80
N GLU A 141 -2.21 2.51 14.08
CA GLU A 141 -3.32 3.22 14.71
C GLU A 141 -2.99 3.62 16.16
N GLN A 142 -2.38 2.73 16.94
CA GLN A 142 -1.94 3.03 18.30
C GLN A 142 -0.92 4.18 18.31
N LEU A 143 0.09 4.11 17.44
CA LEU A 143 1.10 5.16 17.28
C LEU A 143 0.48 6.50 16.84
N ALA A 144 -0.50 6.48 15.94
CA ALA A 144 -1.23 7.67 15.55
C ALA A 144 -1.94 8.30 16.77
N ILE A 145 -2.69 7.51 17.54
CA ILE A 145 -3.37 7.97 18.76
C ILE A 145 -2.39 8.59 19.77
N GLU A 146 -1.22 7.97 19.96
CA GLU A 146 -0.18 8.49 20.85
C GLU A 146 0.44 9.79 20.33
N SER A 147 0.75 9.85 19.05
CA SER A 147 1.32 11.05 18.43
C SER A 147 0.39 12.26 18.56
N HIS A 148 -0.92 12.02 18.44
CA HIS A 148 -1.96 13.04 18.54
C HIS A 148 -2.09 13.65 19.95
N LYS A 149 -1.75 12.89 20.99
CA LYS A 149 -1.73 13.40 22.38
C LYS A 149 -0.63 14.44 22.62
N ASN A 150 0.43 14.43 21.81
CA ASN A 150 1.64 15.23 22.00
C ASN A 150 1.80 16.38 20.98
N ILE A 151 0.76 16.75 20.23
CA ILE A 151 0.85 17.79 19.20
C ILE A 151 0.97 19.18 19.83
N GLN A 152 2.16 19.75 19.76
CA GLN A 152 2.36 21.19 19.91
C GLN A 152 1.93 21.90 18.62
N PRO A 153 1.13 22.98 18.68
CA PRO A 153 0.77 23.76 17.51
C PRO A 153 2.03 24.38 16.91
N THR A 154 2.55 23.77 15.85
CA THR A 154 3.62 24.37 15.05
C THR A 154 3.02 25.42 14.12
N PRO A 155 3.74 26.50 13.80
CA PRO A 155 3.31 27.44 12.78
C PRO A 155 3.03 26.65 11.50
N ARG A 156 1.82 26.78 10.95
CA ARG A 156 1.50 26.20 9.65
C ARG A 156 2.50 26.75 8.63
N ALA A 157 3.45 25.92 8.18
CA ALA A 157 3.93 26.07 6.82
C ALA A 157 2.68 26.16 5.94
N MET A 158 2.62 27.11 4.99
CA MET A 158 1.46 27.28 4.12
C MET A 158 1.33 26.05 3.20
N PHE A 159 0.74 24.97 3.73
CA PHE A 159 0.41 23.81 2.94
C PHE A 159 -0.75 24.17 2.01
N THR A 160 -0.66 23.85 0.72
CA THR A 160 -1.75 24.12 -0.22
C THR A 160 -2.04 22.91 -1.11
N ASN A 161 -3.30 22.49 -1.12
CA ASN A 161 -3.77 21.41 -1.99
C ASN A 161 -3.64 21.79 -3.48
N ASN A 162 -3.72 23.07 -3.80
CA ASN A 162 -3.51 23.58 -5.16
C ASN A 162 -2.07 23.31 -5.64
N HIS A 163 -1.06 23.49 -4.79
CA HIS A 163 0.32 23.17 -5.16
C HIS A 163 0.53 21.66 -5.37
N VAL A 164 -0.10 20.82 -4.54
CA VAL A 164 -0.10 19.36 -4.75
C VAL A 164 -0.67 19.02 -6.13
N ALA A 165 -1.86 19.52 -6.44
CA ALA A 165 -2.53 19.25 -7.72
C ALA A 165 -1.78 19.83 -8.93
N ASN A 166 -1.24 21.05 -8.82
CA ASN A 166 -0.47 21.69 -9.90
C ASN A 166 0.84 20.96 -10.16
N TYR A 167 1.53 20.53 -9.11
CA TYR A 167 2.72 19.70 -9.25
C TYR A 167 2.38 18.42 -10.01
N ALA A 168 1.35 17.71 -9.55
CA ALA A 168 0.93 16.45 -10.16
C ALA A 168 0.61 16.60 -11.65
N ARG A 169 -0.21 17.59 -12.04
CA ARG A 169 -0.52 17.83 -13.47
C ARG A 169 0.71 18.21 -14.31
N THR A 170 1.69 18.86 -13.72
CA THR A 170 2.92 19.30 -14.41
C THR A 170 3.84 18.14 -14.71
N PHE A 171 4.03 17.23 -13.73
CA PHE A 171 5.01 16.15 -13.82
C PHE A 171 4.41 14.79 -14.20
N ALA A 172 3.08 14.66 -14.33
CA ALA A 172 2.38 13.41 -14.67
C ALA A 172 2.91 12.65 -15.90
N PHE A 173 3.44 13.35 -16.92
CA PHE A 173 4.07 12.73 -18.11
C PHE A 173 5.53 13.14 -18.29
N ARG A 174 6.09 13.88 -17.33
CA ARG A 174 7.46 14.39 -17.36
C ARG A 174 8.03 14.23 -15.97
N TYR A 175 8.82 13.18 -15.75
CA TYR A 175 9.39 12.88 -14.44
C TYR A 175 10.32 14.02 -14.01
N ASN A 176 10.22 14.43 -12.75
CA ASN A 176 11.02 15.52 -12.23
C ASN A 176 12.48 15.07 -12.04
N PRO A 177 13.46 15.65 -12.76
CA PRO A 177 14.86 15.21 -12.70
C PRO A 177 15.54 15.52 -11.35
N ALA A 178 14.89 16.26 -10.45
CA ALA A 178 15.38 16.45 -9.09
C ALA A 178 15.27 15.18 -8.23
N TYR A 179 14.46 14.21 -8.64
CA TYR A 179 14.16 12.97 -7.92
C TYR A 179 14.58 11.74 -8.73
N ALA A 180 14.72 10.61 -8.04
CA ALA A 180 14.96 9.34 -8.69
C ALA A 180 13.69 8.93 -9.45
N ASN A 181 13.87 8.15 -10.52
CA ASN A 181 12.78 7.56 -11.27
C ASN A 181 12.72 6.07 -10.96
N TYR A 182 11.58 5.61 -10.44
CA TYR A 182 11.34 4.22 -10.04
C TYR A 182 10.38 3.47 -10.99
N ASP A 183 10.09 4.01 -12.18
CA ASP A 183 8.99 3.52 -13.04
C ASP A 183 9.07 2.02 -13.36
N SER A 184 10.27 1.46 -13.46
CA SER A 184 10.51 0.07 -13.87
C SER A 184 10.40 -0.98 -12.77
N ARG A 185 10.40 -0.60 -11.49
CA ARG A 185 10.45 -1.56 -10.36
C ARG A 185 9.21 -1.50 -9.47
N GLY A 186 8.24 -0.69 -9.84
CA GLY A 186 7.21 -0.20 -8.94
C GLY A 186 7.74 0.91 -8.02
N GLY A 187 6.83 1.53 -7.27
CA GLY A 187 7.16 2.55 -6.28
C GLY A 187 7.16 3.99 -6.79
N ASP A 188 7.22 4.20 -8.11
CA ASP A 188 7.21 5.57 -8.64
C ASP A 188 5.87 6.30 -8.44
N CYS A 189 4.75 5.57 -8.41
CA CYS A 189 3.47 6.11 -7.97
C CYS A 189 3.54 6.83 -6.61
N THR A 190 4.22 6.23 -5.63
CA THR A 190 4.40 6.80 -4.29
C THR A 190 5.45 7.89 -4.28
N ASN A 191 6.56 7.70 -5.00
CA ASN A 191 7.57 8.74 -5.18
C ASN A 191 6.93 10.03 -5.73
N PHE A 192 6.11 9.92 -6.78
CA PHE A 192 5.36 11.01 -7.38
C PHE A 192 4.37 11.67 -6.41
N ALA A 193 3.60 10.87 -5.68
CA ALA A 193 2.71 11.37 -4.62
C ALA A 193 3.47 12.12 -3.52
N SER A 194 4.63 11.59 -3.09
CA SER A 194 5.51 12.21 -2.12
C SER A 194 6.06 13.55 -2.61
N GLN A 195 6.53 13.60 -3.86
CA GLN A 195 6.98 14.83 -4.49
C GLN A 195 5.88 15.90 -4.52
N ALA A 196 4.66 15.52 -4.90
CA ALA A 196 3.52 16.43 -4.95
C ALA A 196 3.13 16.95 -3.54
N LEU A 197 3.12 16.10 -2.52
CA LEU A 197 2.87 16.52 -1.14
C LEU A 197 3.98 17.46 -0.62
N ARG A 198 5.25 17.20 -0.95
CA ARG A 198 6.37 18.08 -0.62
C ARG A 198 6.23 19.44 -1.29
N ALA A 199 5.87 19.48 -2.59
CA ALA A 199 5.56 20.72 -3.30
C ALA A 199 4.33 21.45 -2.70
N GLY A 200 3.39 20.67 -2.17
CA GLY A 200 2.27 21.13 -1.35
C GLY A 200 2.68 21.84 -0.06
N GLY A 201 3.91 21.65 0.43
CA GLY A 201 4.43 22.23 1.66
C GLY A 201 4.63 21.24 2.80
N ALA A 202 4.38 19.94 2.57
CA ALA A 202 4.71 18.90 3.56
C ALA A 202 6.22 18.87 3.82
N LYS A 203 6.59 18.62 5.08
CA LYS A 203 7.99 18.59 5.51
C LYS A 203 8.43 17.15 5.72
N ASP A 204 9.64 16.86 5.24
CA ASP A 204 10.35 15.64 5.57
C ASP A 204 10.38 15.43 7.08
N GLY A 205 10.29 14.18 7.52
CA GLY A 205 10.34 13.88 8.94
C GLY A 205 10.18 12.41 9.24
N VAL A 206 10.57 12.07 10.47
CA VAL A 206 10.37 10.76 11.08
C VAL A 206 9.13 10.79 11.97
N THR A 207 8.51 9.63 12.18
CA THR A 207 7.42 9.47 13.16
C THR A 207 7.92 9.58 14.60
N GLY A 208 9.19 9.20 14.87
CA GLY A 208 9.80 9.27 16.21
C GLY A 208 9.48 8.08 17.13
N TYR A 209 8.95 7.00 16.57
CA TYR A 209 8.54 5.77 17.26
C TYR A 209 9.44 4.59 16.84
N PRO A 210 9.52 3.50 17.64
CA PRO A 210 10.56 2.46 17.51
C PRO A 210 10.69 1.83 16.12
N THR A 211 9.62 1.82 15.31
CA THR A 211 9.69 1.60 13.86
C THR A 211 9.72 2.96 13.15
N TYR A 212 10.93 3.40 12.77
CA TYR A 212 11.15 4.69 12.14
C TYR A 212 10.54 4.73 10.74
N ILE A 213 9.24 4.98 10.63
CA ILE A 213 8.63 5.32 9.35
C ILE A 213 9.11 6.73 9.00
N ASN A 214 10.21 6.79 8.25
CA ASN A 214 10.74 8.03 7.73
C ASN A 214 10.05 8.34 6.40
N TRP A 215 9.67 9.59 6.19
CA TRP A 215 9.28 10.12 4.90
C TRP A 215 10.26 11.22 4.50
N SER A 216 11.20 10.86 3.63
CA SER A 216 12.20 11.78 3.12
C SER A 216 12.81 11.25 1.83
N SER A 217 13.22 12.19 0.99
CA SER A 217 14.08 11.98 -0.16
C SER A 217 15.23 12.97 -0.05
N LYS A 218 16.45 12.45 0.12
CA LYS A 218 17.65 13.25 0.38
C LYS A 218 18.75 12.89 -0.59
N ARG A 219 19.40 13.90 -1.16
CA ARG A 219 20.63 13.71 -1.92
C ARG A 219 21.80 13.50 -0.97
N SER A 220 22.54 12.43 -1.18
CA SER A 220 23.78 12.08 -0.49
C SER A 220 24.93 11.97 -1.49
N ASN A 221 26.16 11.80 -0.97
CA ASN A 221 27.34 11.54 -1.79
C ASN A 221 27.27 10.21 -2.56
N LEU A 222 26.37 9.31 -2.17
CA LEU A 222 26.14 8.01 -2.80
C LEU A 222 24.93 8.02 -3.77
N GLY A 223 24.30 9.18 -3.98
CA GLY A 223 23.07 9.31 -4.76
C GLY A 223 21.87 9.73 -3.91
N LEU A 224 20.67 9.64 -4.48
CA LEU A 224 19.43 9.89 -3.75
C LEU A 224 19.14 8.71 -2.80
N ALA A 225 18.84 9.04 -1.54
CA ALA A 225 18.42 8.11 -0.51
C ALA A 225 16.97 8.44 -0.14
N ASP A 226 16.06 7.63 -0.68
CA ASP A 226 14.63 7.76 -0.47
C ASP A 226 14.19 6.72 0.58
N SER A 227 13.39 7.16 1.55
CA SER A 227 12.93 6.30 2.63
C SER A 227 11.76 5.41 2.20
N ALA A 228 11.45 4.36 2.95
CA ALA A 228 10.35 3.45 2.63
C ALA A 228 9.02 4.20 2.42
N ALA A 229 8.62 5.09 3.32
CA ALA A 229 7.38 5.85 3.12
C ALA A 229 7.44 6.84 1.95
N TRP A 230 8.62 7.18 1.42
CA TRP A 230 8.75 8.04 0.24
C TRP A 230 8.38 7.29 -1.05
N ILE A 231 8.69 5.98 -1.14
CA ILE A 231 8.58 5.18 -2.39
C ILE A 231 7.65 3.96 -2.29
N ASN A 232 7.30 3.49 -1.09
CA ASN A 232 6.46 2.31 -0.88
C ASN A 232 5.03 2.68 -0.47
N ALA A 233 4.03 2.13 -1.15
CA ALA A 233 2.64 2.55 -0.98
C ALA A 233 2.05 2.22 0.41
N ASN A 234 2.48 1.13 1.03
CA ASN A 234 2.04 0.72 2.38
C ASN A 234 2.69 1.59 3.45
N SER A 235 4.02 1.73 3.40
CA SER A 235 4.75 2.59 4.32
C SER A 235 4.30 4.05 4.22
N PHE A 236 3.94 4.53 3.02
CA PHE A 236 3.37 5.86 2.81
C PHE A 236 2.04 6.04 3.56
N ARG A 237 1.11 5.08 3.45
CA ARG A 237 -0.17 5.12 4.16
C ARG A 237 0.04 5.16 5.67
N GLN A 238 0.86 4.26 6.20
CA GLN A 238 1.17 4.16 7.62
C GLN A 238 1.83 5.44 8.14
N TYR A 239 2.81 5.99 7.41
CA TYR A 239 3.46 7.25 7.76
C TYR A 239 2.45 8.38 7.96
N TRP A 240 1.57 8.60 6.97
CA TRP A 240 0.64 9.71 7.02
C TRP A 240 -0.43 9.54 8.09
N GLN A 241 -0.82 8.31 8.38
CA GLN A 241 -1.69 7.98 9.50
C GLN A 241 -1.02 8.34 10.84
N VAL A 242 0.24 7.92 11.06
CA VAL A 242 0.99 8.27 12.29
C VAL A 242 1.31 9.76 12.37
N LYS A 243 1.52 10.46 11.24
CA LYS A 243 1.65 11.93 11.20
C LYS A 243 0.33 12.65 11.43
N GLY A 244 -0.75 11.93 11.65
CA GLY A 244 -2.03 12.46 12.07
C GLY A 244 -2.89 13.02 10.95
N ARG A 245 -2.61 12.64 9.70
CA ARG A 245 -3.54 12.90 8.60
C ARG A 245 -4.72 11.94 8.71
N SER A 246 -5.89 12.42 8.36
CA SER A 246 -7.06 11.55 8.19
C SER A 246 -6.81 10.57 7.04
N VAL A 247 -6.86 9.29 7.36
CA VAL A 247 -6.78 8.15 6.44
C VAL A 247 -8.08 7.37 6.59
N THR A 248 -8.91 7.33 5.55
CA THR A 248 -10.24 6.73 5.62
C THR A 248 -10.42 5.67 4.54
N ARG A 249 -10.75 4.44 4.96
CA ARG A 249 -11.03 3.32 4.06
C ARG A 249 -12.41 3.45 3.42
N HIS A 250 -12.50 3.19 2.12
CA HIS A 250 -13.75 3.16 1.37
C HIS A 250 -13.88 1.87 0.55
N THR A 251 -15.12 1.44 0.35
CA THR A 251 -15.50 0.20 -0.34
C THR A 251 -16.34 0.43 -1.60
N SER A 252 -16.48 1.68 -2.06
CA SER A 252 -17.16 1.99 -3.32
C SER A 252 -16.63 3.27 -4.00
N LYS A 253 -16.74 3.35 -5.34
CA LYS A 253 -16.40 4.55 -6.12
C LYS A 253 -17.18 5.79 -5.67
N SER A 254 -18.46 5.64 -5.34
CA SER A 254 -19.30 6.75 -4.89
C SER A 254 -18.85 7.31 -3.55
N ALA A 255 -18.49 6.46 -2.58
CA ALA A 255 -18.01 6.90 -1.28
C ALA A 255 -16.68 7.68 -1.37
N VAL A 256 -15.74 7.20 -2.20
CA VAL A 256 -14.49 7.91 -2.50
C VAL A 256 -14.79 9.24 -3.19
N SER A 257 -15.61 9.24 -4.24
CA SER A 257 -15.97 10.45 -5.00
C SER A 257 -16.64 11.51 -4.13
N ASN A 258 -17.46 11.10 -3.15
CA ASN A 258 -18.09 12.02 -2.22
C ASN A 258 -17.10 12.61 -1.21
N THR A 259 -16.14 11.81 -0.74
CA THR A 259 -15.25 12.17 0.38
C THR A 259 -13.98 12.89 -0.05
N ALA A 260 -13.37 12.45 -1.15
CA ALA A 260 -12.09 12.96 -1.62
C ALA A 260 -12.19 14.40 -2.12
N LYS A 261 -11.13 15.16 -1.87
CA LYS A 261 -10.97 16.57 -2.24
C LYS A 261 -9.71 16.75 -3.08
N LEU A 262 -9.61 17.90 -3.74
CA LEU A 262 -8.40 18.31 -4.45
C LEU A 262 -7.16 18.13 -3.58
N GLY A 263 -6.10 17.55 -4.14
CA GLY A 263 -4.82 17.29 -3.49
C GLY A 263 -4.76 16.01 -2.64
N ASP A 264 -5.90 15.41 -2.28
CA ASP A 264 -5.93 14.16 -1.51
C ASP A 264 -5.27 13.03 -2.31
N ILE A 265 -4.72 12.05 -1.59
CA ILE A 265 -4.13 10.85 -2.18
C ILE A 265 -5.14 9.71 -2.07
N LEU A 266 -5.39 9.03 -3.19
CA LEU A 266 -6.12 7.79 -3.24
C LEU A 266 -5.09 6.65 -3.20
N ASN A 267 -5.07 5.92 -2.10
CA ASN A 267 -4.16 4.80 -1.87
C ASN A 267 -4.94 3.48 -2.04
N TYR A 268 -4.48 2.60 -2.93
CA TYR A 268 -5.17 1.34 -3.25
C TYR A 268 -4.54 0.20 -2.48
N ALA A 269 -5.38 -0.68 -1.93
CA ALA A 269 -4.94 -1.83 -1.16
C ALA A 269 -5.75 -3.07 -1.51
N ASN A 270 -5.07 -4.21 -1.62
CA ASN A 270 -5.73 -5.48 -1.87
C ASN A 270 -6.59 -5.87 -0.64
N LYS A 271 -7.79 -6.40 -0.85
CA LYS A 271 -8.71 -6.73 0.27
C LYS A 271 -8.36 -8.01 1.00
N LYS A 272 -7.77 -9.00 0.32
CA LYS A 272 -7.40 -10.29 0.93
C LYS A 272 -6.34 -10.06 2.01
N THR A 273 -5.32 -9.27 1.71
CA THR A 273 -4.20 -9.01 2.63
C THR A 273 -4.27 -7.67 3.33
N GLY A 274 -4.97 -6.66 2.78
CA GLY A 274 -4.93 -5.28 3.28
C GLY A 274 -3.69 -4.47 2.84
N ARG A 275 -2.78 -5.10 2.09
CA ARG A 275 -1.51 -4.49 1.67
C ARG A 275 -1.75 -3.41 0.60
N SER A 276 -1.22 -2.21 0.82
CA SER A 276 -1.27 -1.14 -0.19
C SER A 276 -0.27 -1.36 -1.31
N TRP A 277 -0.69 -1.07 -2.54
CA TRP A 277 0.12 -1.30 -3.74
C TRP A 277 0.18 -0.10 -4.69
N HIS A 278 -0.66 0.94 -4.54
CA HIS A 278 -0.64 2.11 -5.42
C HIS A 278 -1.09 3.41 -4.76
N ASN A 279 -0.64 4.53 -5.33
CA ASN A 279 -1.02 5.90 -4.98
C ASN A 279 -1.38 6.72 -6.23
N ALA A 280 -2.53 7.38 -6.20
CA ALA A 280 -2.95 8.37 -7.19
C ALA A 280 -3.34 9.69 -6.50
N ILE A 281 -3.14 10.82 -7.18
CA ILE A 281 -3.39 12.16 -6.61
C ILE A 281 -4.68 12.71 -7.20
N VAL A 282 -5.62 13.17 -6.37
CA VAL A 282 -6.81 13.89 -6.85
C VAL A 282 -6.38 15.26 -7.36
N THR A 283 -6.39 15.44 -8.68
CA THR A 283 -5.98 16.68 -9.33
C THR A 283 -7.15 17.58 -9.68
N GLU A 284 -8.37 17.06 -9.79
CA GLU A 284 -9.57 17.88 -9.98
C GLU A 284 -10.81 17.20 -9.39
N LYS A 285 -11.81 18.01 -9.03
CA LYS A 285 -13.16 17.55 -8.76
C LYS A 285 -14.15 18.49 -9.43
N LYS A 286 -14.89 17.99 -10.42
CA LYS A 286 -15.82 18.79 -11.22
C LYS A 286 -17.14 18.07 -11.36
N GLY A 287 -18.24 18.70 -10.94
CA GLY A 287 -19.58 18.11 -11.01
C GLY A 287 -19.70 16.75 -10.32
N GLY A 288 -19.01 16.56 -9.20
CA GLY A 288 -18.96 15.28 -8.46
C GLY A 288 -18.00 14.22 -9.04
N THR A 289 -17.45 14.44 -10.24
CA THR A 289 -16.46 13.54 -10.85
C THR A 289 -15.05 13.88 -10.37
N LEU A 290 -14.30 12.87 -9.95
CA LEU A 290 -12.87 12.99 -9.61
C LEU A 290 -12.01 12.81 -10.85
N TYR A 291 -10.95 13.60 -10.94
CA TYR A 291 -9.87 13.40 -11.89
C TYR A 291 -8.57 13.21 -11.12
N VAL A 292 -7.75 12.27 -11.56
CA VAL A 292 -6.50 11.93 -10.89
C VAL A 292 -5.30 12.01 -11.81
N SER A 293 -4.14 12.26 -11.21
CA SER A 293 -2.85 12.07 -11.85
C SER A 293 -2.03 11.06 -11.05
N GLN A 294 -1.27 10.23 -11.75
CA GLN A 294 -0.46 9.16 -11.13
C GLN A 294 0.73 8.82 -12.02
N HIS A 295 1.73 8.18 -11.44
CA HIS A 295 2.79 7.46 -12.15
C HIS A 295 2.55 5.94 -12.10
N SER A 296 3.40 5.14 -12.77
CA SER A 296 3.24 3.68 -12.91
C SER A 296 1.90 3.34 -13.57
N SER A 297 1.87 3.37 -14.91
CA SER A 297 0.68 3.71 -15.73
C SER A 297 0.30 5.19 -15.61
N ASN A 298 1.13 6.04 -16.21
CA ASN A 298 1.03 7.51 -16.12
C ASN A 298 -0.33 8.05 -16.55
N ARG A 299 -0.88 8.97 -15.77
CA ARG A 299 -2.14 9.67 -16.05
C ARG A 299 -2.03 11.13 -15.68
N ASN A 300 -2.63 12.02 -16.48
CA ASN A 300 -2.67 13.44 -16.20
C ASN A 300 -4.10 13.95 -16.21
N ASN A 301 -4.66 14.11 -15.01
CA ASN A 301 -6.01 14.59 -14.80
C ASN A 301 -7.06 13.73 -15.54
N ASP A 302 -6.88 12.40 -15.49
CA ASP A 302 -7.78 11.43 -16.09
C ASP A 302 -9.02 11.24 -15.22
N ASN A 303 -10.17 11.01 -15.84
CA ASN A 303 -11.41 10.69 -15.11
C ASN A 303 -11.23 9.40 -14.32
N TRP A 304 -11.32 9.49 -12.99
CA TRP A 304 -11.09 8.36 -12.10
C TRP A 304 -12.10 7.21 -12.29
N ASN A 305 -13.31 7.51 -12.79
CA ASN A 305 -14.29 6.47 -13.10
C ASN A 305 -13.81 5.51 -14.20
N ASN A 306 -12.89 5.94 -15.07
CA ASN A 306 -12.33 5.12 -16.14
C ASN A 306 -11.15 4.26 -15.67
N ILE A 307 -10.66 4.45 -14.45
CA ILE A 307 -9.61 3.58 -13.89
C ILE A 307 -10.27 2.27 -13.43
N PRO A 308 -9.77 1.10 -13.88
CA PRO A 308 -10.42 -0.19 -13.66
C PRO A 308 -10.11 -0.77 -12.26
N ILE A 309 -10.10 0.07 -11.23
CA ILE A 309 -10.05 -0.37 -9.84
C ILE A 309 -11.33 -1.15 -9.51
N ASN A 310 -11.17 -2.36 -8.97
CA ASN A 310 -12.27 -3.25 -8.65
C ASN A 310 -12.52 -3.27 -7.15
N PHE A 311 -13.63 -2.68 -6.71
CA PHE A 311 -14.02 -2.67 -5.31
C PHE A 311 -14.47 -4.04 -4.77
N GLY A 312 -14.50 -5.09 -5.58
CA GLY A 312 -14.58 -6.49 -5.13
C GLY A 312 -13.26 -6.94 -4.50
N THR A 313 -12.13 -6.63 -5.15
CA THR A 313 -10.78 -7.05 -4.75
C THR A 313 -9.98 -5.99 -4.01
N ASP A 314 -10.37 -4.72 -4.06
CA ASP A 314 -9.58 -3.61 -3.53
C ASP A 314 -10.37 -2.70 -2.57
N TYR A 315 -9.66 -2.21 -1.55
CA TYR A 315 -10.02 -1.03 -0.80
C TYR A 315 -9.37 0.22 -1.41
N VAL A 316 -10.01 1.37 -1.23
CA VAL A 316 -9.39 2.67 -1.51
C VAL A 316 -9.39 3.49 -0.24
N TYR A 317 -8.20 3.85 0.22
CA TYR A 317 -8.00 4.78 1.32
C TYR A 317 -7.88 6.21 0.75
N VAL A 318 -8.65 7.14 1.31
CA VAL A 318 -8.48 8.57 1.06
C VAL A 318 -7.59 9.12 2.16
N ILE A 319 -6.39 9.56 1.79
CA ILE A 319 -5.43 10.22 2.68
C ILE A 319 -5.54 11.72 2.45
N ARG A 320 -5.92 12.48 3.48
CA ARG A 320 -6.05 13.94 3.38
C ARG A 320 -4.71 14.60 3.13
N ALA A 321 -4.67 15.52 2.17
CA ALA A 321 -3.47 16.35 1.96
C ALA A 321 -3.23 17.32 3.13
N LEU A 322 -4.33 17.87 3.68
CA LEU A 322 -4.40 18.74 4.84
C LEU A 322 -5.74 18.53 5.56
#